data_AF-A0A657FTI2-F1
#
_entry.id   AF-A0A657FTI2-F1
#
_cell.length_a   1.000
_cell.length_b   1.000
_cell.length_c   1.000
_cell.angle_alpha   90.00
_cell.angle_beta   90.00
_cell.angle_gamma   90.00
#
_symmetry.space_group_name_H-M   'P 1'
#
loop_
_entity.id
_entity.type
_entity.pdbx_description
1 polymer ?
#
loop_
_entity_poly.entity_id
_entity_poly.type
_entity_poly.pdbx_seq_one_letter_code
_entity_poly.pdbx_strand_id
1 'polypeptide(L)' 'MSGKRYPEEFKIEAVKQVVDRGHSVSSVATRLDITTHSLY' A
#
# COMPACT_ATOMS: atom_id res chain seq x y z
N MET A 1 -9.90 14.76 12.93
CA MET A 1 -9.95 13.67 11.93
C MET A 1 -8.81 12.71 12.22
N SER A 2 -9.09 11.50 12.72
CA SER A 2 -8.06 10.46 12.84
C SER A 2 -8.08 9.66 11.54
N GLY A 3 -7.09 9.87 10.67
CA GLY A 3 -6.93 9.06 9.47
C GLY A 3 -6.69 7.60 9.84
N LYS A 4 -7.18 6.65 9.03
CA LYS A 4 -6.89 5.21 9.23
C LYS A 4 -5.36 5.04 9.32
N ARG A 5 -4.86 4.66 10.49
CA ARG A 5 -3.44 4.38 10.71
C ARG A 5 -3.19 2.94 10.34
N TYR A 6 -2.57 2.74 9.18
CA TYR A 6 -2.05 1.44 8.81
C TYR A 6 -0.79 1.15 9.63
N PRO A 7 -0.62 -0.08 10.16
CA PRO A 7 0.62 -0.48 10.80
C PRO A 7 1.77 -0.48 9.78
N GLU A 8 3.01 -0.30 10.24
CA GLU A 8 4.17 -0.29 9.35
C GLU A 8 4.33 -1.59 8.57
N GLU A 9 4.01 -2.73 9.19
CA GLU A 9 4.00 -4.05 8.56
C GLU A 9 3.11 -4.08 7.31
N PHE A 10 1.95 -3.43 7.36
CA PHE A 10 1.04 -3.34 6.22
C PHE A 10 1.66 -2.54 5.06
N LYS A 11 2.35 -1.43 5.37
CA LYS A 11 3.06 -0.64 4.37
C LYS A 11 4.20 -1.43 3.73
N ILE A 12 4.97 -2.17 4.55
CA ILE A 12 6.09 -2.99 4.08
C ILE A 12 5.59 -4.07 3.11
N GLU A 13 4.52 -4.77 3.44
CA GLU A 13 3.94 -5.80 2.56
C GLU A 13 3.39 -5.21 1.27
N ALA A 14 2.78 -4.02 1.32
CA ALA A 14 2.33 -3.34 0.11
C ALA A 14 3.51 -2.93 -0.80
N VAL A 15 4.61 -2.44 -0.23
CA VAL A 15 5.83 -2.10 -0.98
C VAL A 15 6.49 -3.34 -1.57
N LYS A 16 6.56 -4.46 -0.84
CA LYS A 16 7.08 -5.73 -1.38
C LYS A 16 6.28 -6.22 -2.58
N GLN A 17 4.95 -6.06 -2.58
CA GLN A 17 4.15 -6.41 -3.77
C GLN A 17 4.50 -5.56 -5.00
N VAL A 18 4.90 -4.30 -4.80
CA VAL A 18 5.35 -3.43 -5.90
C VAL A 18 6.73 -3.85 -6.39
N VAL A 19 7.67 -4.06 -5.46
CA VAL A 19 9.08 -4.33 -5.79
C VAL A 19 9.31 -5.78 -6.23
N ASP A 20 8.84 -6.75 -5.46
CA ASP A 20 9.16 -8.17 -5.67
C ASP A 20 8.27 -8.81 -6.74
N ARG A 21 7.00 -8.38 -6.83
CA ARG A 21 6.04 -8.90 -7.83
C ARG A 21 5.88 -8.00 -9.05
N GLY A 22 6.54 -6.85 -9.08
CA GLY A 22 6.47 -5.88 -10.18
C GLY A 22 5.07 -5.29 -10.40
N HIS A 23 4.22 -5.28 -9.37
CA HIS A 23 2.89 -4.68 -9.48
C HIS A 23 2.96 -3.15 -9.43
N SER A 24 2.10 -2.47 -10.18
CA SER A 24 2.00 -1.02 -10.05
C SER A 24 1.44 -0.62 -8.69
N VAL A 25 1.90 0.51 -8.16
CA VAL A 25 1.40 1.10 -6.90
C VAL A 25 -0.13 1.28 -6.94
N SER A 26 -0.68 1.64 -8.10
CA SER A 26 -2.13 1.77 -8.31
C SER A 26 -2.88 0.44 -8.23
N SER A 27 -2.30 -0.64 -8.75
CA SER A 27 -2.88 -1.99 -8.69
C SER A 27 -2.89 -2.52 -7.26
N VAL A 28 -1.79 -2.32 -6.53
CA VAL A 28 -1.70 -2.69 -5.10
C VAL A 28 -2.67 -1.88 -4.26
N ALA A 29 -2.76 -0.57 -4.49
CA ALA A 29 -3.70 0.31 -3.80
C ALA A 29 -5.16 -0.12 -4.03
N THR A 30 -5.53 -0.43 -5.27
CA THR A 30 -6.88 -0.91 -5.63
C THR A 30 -7.20 -2.25 -4.97
N ARG A 31 -6.25 -3.19 -4.95
CA ARG A 31 -6.44 -4.53 -4.34
C ARG A 31 -6.58 -4.48 -2.82
N LEU A 32 -5.85 -3.59 -2.17
CA LEU A 32 -5.86 -3.42 -0.73
C LEU A 32 -6.94 -2.44 -0.24
N ASP A 33 -7.73 -1.87 -1.16
CA ASP A 33 -8.73 -0.83 -0.89
C ASP A 33 -8.15 0.37 -0.12
N ILE A 34 -6.93 0.77 -0.50
CA ILE A 34 -6.21 1.91 0.09
C ILE A 34 -5.94 2.98 -0.97
N THR A 35 -5.65 4.19 -0.51
CA THR A 35 -5.18 5.25 -1.40
C THR A 35 -3.69 5.09 -1.66
N THR A 36 -3.25 5.43 -2.87
CA THR A 36 -1.82 5.49 -3.23
C THR A 36 -1.04 6.43 -2.32
N HIS A 37 -1.69 7.45 -1.76
CA HIS A 37 -1.10 8.36 -0.78
C HIS A 37 -0.73 7.70 0.55
N SER A 38 -1.27 6.52 0.85
CA SER A 38 -0.87 5.73 2.03
C SER A 38 0.45 4.98 1.81
N LEU A 39 0.91 4.90 0.56
CA LEU A 39 2.14 4.21 0.11
C LEU A 39 3.28 5.19 -0.28
N TYR A 40 3.00 6.49 -0.37
CA TYR A 40 3.99 7.57 -0.44
C TYR A 40 4.34 8.05 0.96
#